data_AF-A0A9X4D0I2-F1
#
_entry.id   AF-A0A9X4D0I2-F1
#
_cell.length_a   1.000
_cell.length_b   1.000
_cell.length_c   1.000
_cell.angle_alpha   90.00
_cell.angle_beta   90.00
_cell.angle_gamma   90.00
#
_symmetry.space_group_name_H-M   'P 1'
#
loop_
_entity.id
_entity.type
_entity.pdbx_description
1 polymer ?
#
loop_
_entity_poly.entity_id
_entity_poly.type
_entity_poly.pdbx_seq_one_letter_code
_entity_poly.pdbx_strand_id
1 'polypeptide(L)'
;MSSLFIKRVGFSMVLGLASVHAMAASSDDFVEAATEAGIAEVVTGKLALEKTQNAEIKTFAQQMVTDHTQANQKLGDIARKLDISVPDEAAITDKVKKMILEWREESFDKSYVNNQVDAHEKAVELFKKEAASSDKAELKAFASETLPKLEQHLEHAKALQAKHAK
;
A
#
# COMPACT_ATOMS: atom_id res chain seq x y z
N MET A 1 3.58 -15.12 80.70
CA MET A 1 4.68 -15.86 80.04
C MET A 1 4.34 -15.85 78.55
N SER A 2 4.81 -14.82 77.83
CA SER A 2 5.91 -14.90 76.83
C SER A 2 5.43 -15.64 75.56
N SER A 3 5.44 -15.09 74.35
CA SER A 3 6.42 -14.21 73.71
C SER A 3 5.81 -13.44 72.53
N LEU A 4 6.29 -12.21 72.31
CA LEU A 4 6.28 -11.51 71.02
C LEU A 4 7.12 -12.27 69.98
N PHE A 5 6.73 -12.25 68.70
CA PHE A 5 7.66 -12.08 67.57
C PHE A 5 6.96 -11.45 66.36
N ILE A 6 7.51 -10.32 65.93
CA ILE A 6 7.18 -9.54 64.72
C ILE A 6 7.77 -10.26 63.50
N LYS A 7 7.09 -10.24 62.32
CA LYS A 7 7.65 -9.75 61.02
C LYS A 7 6.86 -10.17 59.77
N ARG A 8 6.67 -9.15 58.91
CA ARG A 8 6.75 -9.13 57.43
C ARG A 8 5.48 -9.35 56.59
N VAL A 9 4.91 -8.21 56.20
CA VAL A 9 4.58 -7.76 54.83
C VAL A 9 4.86 -8.76 53.70
N GLY A 10 3.84 -9.04 52.91
CA GLY A 10 3.92 -9.66 51.59
C GLY A 10 2.70 -9.30 50.75
N PHE A 11 2.66 -8.07 50.22
CA PHE A 11 1.69 -7.64 49.22
C PHE A 11 2.08 -8.31 47.89
N SER A 12 1.38 -9.37 47.48
CA SER A 12 1.62 -10.00 46.18
C SER A 12 1.09 -9.11 45.07
N MET A 13 2.03 -8.60 44.29
CA MET A 13 1.88 -7.78 43.11
C MET A 13 1.12 -8.55 42.03
N VAL A 14 0.04 -7.95 41.53
CA VAL A 14 -0.77 -8.43 40.41
C VAL A 14 0.10 -8.41 39.14
N LEU A 15 0.34 -9.58 38.54
CA LEU A 15 0.81 -9.70 37.16
C LEU A 15 -0.35 -9.38 36.21
N GLY A 16 -0.46 -8.10 35.83
CA GLY A 16 -1.25 -7.67 34.69
C GLY A 16 -0.31 -7.34 33.53
N LEU A 17 0.16 -8.35 32.79
CA LEU A 17 0.70 -8.12 31.45
C LEU A 17 -0.49 -7.83 30.53
N ALA A 18 -0.96 -6.58 30.57
CA ALA A 18 -1.75 -6.04 29.48
C ALA A 18 -0.84 -6.03 28.25
N SER A 19 -0.92 -7.08 27.44
CA SER A 19 -0.38 -7.06 26.09
C SER A 19 -1.15 -5.98 25.35
N VAL A 20 -0.54 -4.81 25.23
CA VAL A 20 -0.89 -3.80 24.24
C VAL A 20 -0.66 -4.46 22.87
N HIS A 21 -1.66 -5.23 22.43
CA HIS A 21 -1.83 -5.50 21.02
C HIS A 21 -2.20 -4.16 20.41
N ALA A 22 -1.18 -3.40 20.01
CA ALA A 22 -1.37 -2.45 18.93
C ALA A 22 -2.08 -3.24 17.82
N MET A 23 -3.31 -2.87 17.49
CA MET A 23 -4.07 -3.51 16.42
C MET A 23 -3.24 -3.33 15.14
N ALA A 24 -2.40 -4.32 14.83
CA ALA A 24 -1.68 -4.37 13.58
C ALA A 24 -2.73 -4.51 12.48
N ALA A 25 -2.69 -3.63 11.47
CA ALA A 25 -3.49 -3.80 10.27
C ALA A 25 -3.40 -5.25 9.79
N SER A 26 -4.56 -5.84 9.51
CA SER A 26 -4.66 -7.25 9.17
C SER A 26 -4.10 -7.51 7.77
N SER A 27 -3.69 -8.74 7.48
CA SER A 27 -3.31 -9.14 6.12
C SER A 27 -4.49 -9.02 5.13
N ASP A 28 -5.73 -9.01 5.61
CA ASP A 28 -6.92 -8.74 4.77
C ASP A 28 -7.01 -7.24 4.43
N ASP A 29 -6.68 -6.34 5.37
CA ASP A 29 -6.58 -4.89 5.13
C ASP A 29 -5.50 -4.59 4.07
N PHE A 30 -4.41 -5.36 4.06
CA PHE A 30 -3.39 -5.28 3.01
C PHE A 30 -3.96 -5.63 1.64
N VAL A 31 -4.70 -6.74 1.53
CA VAL A 31 -5.29 -7.17 0.26
C VAL A 31 -6.26 -6.11 -0.27
N GLU A 32 -7.12 -5.55 0.59
CA GLU A 32 -8.04 -4.47 0.23
C GLU A 32 -7.26 -3.24 -0.28
N ALA A 33 -6.32 -2.72 0.51
CA ALA A 33 -5.58 -1.52 0.18
C ALA A 33 -4.70 -1.69 -1.08
N ALA A 34 -4.02 -2.83 -1.22
CA ALA A 34 -3.19 -3.12 -2.39
C ALA A 34 -4.03 -3.30 -3.66
N THR A 35 -5.24 -3.86 -3.55
CA THR A 35 -6.18 -3.98 -4.67
C THR A 35 -6.70 -2.61 -5.10
N GLU A 36 -7.12 -1.76 -4.16
CA GLU A 36 -7.55 -0.39 -4.48
C GLU A 36 -6.44 0.41 -5.16
N ALA A 37 -5.24 0.39 -4.59
CA ALA A 37 -4.08 1.09 -5.13
C ALA A 37 -3.71 0.57 -6.52
N GLY A 38 -3.63 -0.75 -6.69
CA GLY A 38 -3.26 -1.36 -7.96
C GLY A 38 -4.26 -1.08 -9.09
N ILE A 39 -5.56 -1.03 -8.80
CA ILE A 39 -6.57 -0.63 -9.79
C ILE A 39 -6.43 0.87 -10.12
N ALA A 40 -6.18 1.72 -9.11
CA ALA A 40 -5.94 3.14 -9.32
C ALA A 40 -4.75 3.40 -10.25
N GLU A 41 -3.65 2.66 -10.10
CA GLU A 41 -2.48 2.76 -10.97
C GLU A 41 -2.80 2.42 -12.43
N VAL A 42 -3.57 1.35 -12.67
CA VAL A 42 -3.98 0.99 -14.03
C VAL A 42 -4.91 2.04 -14.64
N VAL A 43 -5.86 2.57 -13.88
CA VAL A 43 -6.81 3.59 -14.37
C VAL A 43 -6.10 4.91 -14.66
N THR A 44 -5.26 5.38 -13.74
CA THR A 44 -4.52 6.65 -13.90
C THR A 44 -3.45 6.54 -14.99
N GLY A 45 -2.76 5.40 -15.11
CA GLY A 45 -1.82 5.14 -16.19
C GLY A 45 -2.49 5.16 -17.57
N LYS A 46 -3.66 4.53 -17.73
CA LYS A 46 -4.44 4.61 -18.99
C LYS A 46 -4.83 6.04 -19.33
N LEU A 47 -5.29 6.82 -18.35
CA LEU A 47 -5.59 8.23 -18.57
C LEU A 47 -4.35 9.02 -19.01
N ALA A 48 -3.19 8.74 -18.41
CA ALA A 48 -1.94 9.39 -18.80
C ALA A 48 -1.56 9.07 -20.24
N LEU A 49 -1.71 7.82 -20.70
CA LEU A 49 -1.49 7.45 -22.10
C LEU A 49 -2.36 8.23 -23.09
N GLU A 50 -3.59 8.58 -22.69
CA GLU A 50 -4.52 9.37 -23.49
C GLU A 50 -4.21 10.88 -23.49
N LYS A 51 -3.78 11.41 -22.34
CA LYS A 51 -3.67 12.87 -22.12
C LYS A 51 -2.28 13.42 -22.41
N THR A 52 -1.22 12.69 -22.07
CA THR A 52 0.13 13.21 -22.17
C THR A 52 0.65 13.19 -23.61
N GLN A 53 1.37 14.24 -23.98
CA GLN A 53 2.20 14.27 -25.19
C GLN A 53 3.69 14.05 -24.87
N ASN A 54 4.04 13.97 -23.58
CA ASN A 54 5.41 13.76 -23.15
C ASN A 54 5.81 12.28 -23.29
N ALA A 55 6.87 12.01 -24.04
CA ALA A 55 7.31 10.64 -24.32
C ALA A 55 7.82 9.89 -23.08
N GLU A 56 8.46 10.57 -22.13
CA GLU A 56 8.94 9.95 -20.88
C GLU A 56 7.75 9.55 -20.00
N ILE A 57 6.75 10.44 -19.85
CA ILE A 57 5.53 10.17 -19.07
C ILE A 57 4.71 9.07 -19.73
N LYS A 58 4.59 9.06 -21.07
CA LYS A 58 3.90 7.99 -21.80
C LYS A 58 4.58 6.63 -21.59
N THR A 59 5.90 6.59 -21.60
CA THR A 59 6.67 5.36 -21.33
C THR A 59 6.44 4.85 -19.90
N PHE A 60 6.52 5.75 -18.92
CA PHE A 60 6.26 5.42 -17.53
C PHE A 60 4.82 4.94 -17.30
N ALA A 61 3.83 5.63 -17.85
CA ALA A 61 2.43 5.23 -17.75
C ALA A 61 2.16 3.84 -18.37
N GLN A 62 2.79 3.52 -19.51
CA GLN A 62 2.70 2.20 -20.12
C GLN A 62 3.29 1.11 -19.19
N GLN A 63 4.40 1.42 -18.52
CA GLN A 63 4.99 0.53 -17.54
C GLN A 63 4.05 0.31 -16.34
N MET A 64 3.44 1.38 -15.80
CA MET A 64 2.50 1.28 -14.68
C MET A 64 1.32 0.37 -15.03
N VAL A 65 0.68 0.59 -16.19
CA VAL A 65 -0.44 -0.24 -16.64
C VAL A 65 -0.02 -1.71 -16.74
N THR A 66 1.16 -1.99 -17.30
CA THR A 66 1.63 -3.36 -17.55
C THR A 66 1.97 -4.09 -16.25
N ASP A 67 2.76 -3.45 -15.38
CA ASP A 67 3.28 -4.07 -14.16
C ASP A 67 2.16 -4.21 -13.11
N HIS A 68 1.33 -3.18 -12.92
CA HIS A 68 0.23 -3.25 -11.95
C HIS A 68 -0.90 -4.18 -12.40
N THR A 69 -1.20 -4.29 -13.70
CA THR A 69 -2.18 -5.30 -14.16
C THR A 69 -1.75 -6.72 -13.77
N GLN A 70 -0.47 -7.05 -13.96
CA GLN A 70 0.07 -8.36 -13.57
C GLN A 70 0.05 -8.55 -12.05
N ALA A 71 0.43 -7.53 -11.27
CA ALA A 71 0.39 -7.58 -9.82
C ALA A 71 -1.04 -7.77 -9.29
N ASN A 72 -2.02 -7.07 -9.86
CA ASN A 72 -3.44 -7.18 -9.48
C ASN A 72 -3.98 -8.59 -9.75
N GLN A 73 -3.65 -9.17 -10.90
CA GLN A 73 -4.04 -10.54 -11.24
C GLN A 73 -3.48 -11.54 -10.22
N LYS A 74 -2.18 -11.45 -9.92
CA LYS A 74 -1.51 -12.30 -8.94
C LYS A 74 -2.11 -12.14 -7.54
N LEU A 75 -2.36 -10.92 -7.09
CA LEU A 75 -2.98 -10.67 -5.79
C LEU A 75 -4.40 -11.23 -5.74
N GLY A 76 -5.19 -11.07 -6.81
CA GLY A 76 -6.53 -11.64 -6.92
C GLY A 76 -6.54 -13.17 -6.86
N ASP A 77 -5.56 -13.85 -7.46
CA ASP A 77 -5.39 -15.30 -7.34
C ASP A 77 -5.07 -15.72 -5.89
N ILE A 78 -4.18 -15.00 -5.21
CA ILE A 78 -3.82 -15.26 -3.82
C ILE A 78 -5.03 -15.03 -2.90
N ALA A 79 -5.76 -13.92 -3.08
CA ALA A 79 -6.94 -13.61 -2.30
C ALA A 79 -8.00 -14.70 -2.43
N ARG A 80 -8.29 -15.17 -3.66
CA ARG A 80 -9.18 -16.32 -3.89
C ARG A 80 -8.70 -17.59 -3.19
N LYS A 81 -7.41 -17.89 -3.25
CA LYS A 81 -6.83 -19.08 -2.60
C LYS A 81 -7.00 -19.03 -1.07
N LEU A 82 -6.92 -17.84 -0.50
CA LEU A 82 -7.00 -17.59 0.95
C LEU A 82 -8.42 -17.26 1.44
N ASP A 83 -9.42 -17.32 0.56
CA ASP A 83 -10.82 -16.95 0.83
C ASP A 83 -10.96 -15.51 1.38
N ILE A 84 -10.13 -14.59 0.87
CA ILE A 84 -10.17 -13.17 1.20
C ILE A 84 -11.00 -12.44 0.16
N SER A 85 -12.00 -11.68 0.62
CA SER A 85 -12.80 -10.83 -0.27
C SER A 85 -11.96 -9.69 -0.82
N VAL A 86 -12.06 -9.45 -2.13
CA VAL A 86 -11.50 -8.26 -2.79
C VAL A 86 -12.62 -7.28 -3.11
N PRO A 87 -12.38 -5.95 -3.06
CA PRO A 87 -13.41 -4.99 -3.42
C PRO A 87 -13.75 -5.04 -4.92
N ASP A 88 -14.95 -4.59 -5.27
CA ASP A 88 -15.43 -4.57 -6.64
C ASP A 88 -14.64 -3.58 -7.52
N GLU A 89 -14.11 -4.07 -8.65
CA GLU A 89 -13.26 -3.29 -9.54
C GLU A 89 -14.00 -2.09 -10.17
N ALA A 90 -15.28 -2.23 -10.49
CA ALA A 90 -16.06 -1.14 -11.07
C ALA A 90 -16.28 -0.02 -10.05
N ALA A 91 -16.60 -0.38 -8.80
CA ALA A 91 -16.71 0.57 -7.70
C ALA A 91 -15.40 1.32 -7.43
N ILE A 92 -14.25 0.61 -7.42
CA ILE A 92 -12.94 1.24 -7.28
C ILE A 92 -12.67 2.16 -8.47
N THR A 93 -12.92 1.71 -9.70
CA THR A 93 -12.71 2.51 -10.91
C THR A 93 -13.50 3.82 -10.86
N ASP A 94 -14.76 3.78 -10.43
CA ASP A 94 -15.58 4.98 -10.29
C ASP A 94 -15.08 5.92 -9.18
N LYS A 95 -14.59 5.37 -8.06
CA LYS A 95 -13.91 6.14 -7.01
C LYS A 95 -12.66 6.84 -7.54
N VAL A 96 -11.82 6.13 -8.30
CA VAL A 96 -10.59 6.68 -8.90
C VAL A 96 -10.91 7.75 -9.92
N LYS A 97 -11.91 7.55 -10.79
CA LYS A 97 -12.36 8.58 -11.73
C LYS A 97 -12.77 9.86 -11.02
N LYS A 98 -13.50 9.77 -9.91
CA LYS A 98 -13.86 10.94 -9.09
C LYS A 98 -12.63 11.61 -8.47
N MET A 99 -11.67 10.84 -7.95
CA MET A 99 -10.42 11.37 -7.40
C MET A 99 -9.62 12.15 -8.45
N ILE A 100 -9.54 11.65 -9.68
CA ILE A 100 -8.87 12.34 -10.80
C ILE A 100 -9.53 13.69 -11.10
N LEU A 101 -10.85 13.81 -10.94
CA LEU A 101 -11.55 15.09 -11.10
C LEU A 101 -11.14 16.13 -10.05
N GLU A 102 -10.45 15.75 -8.98
CA GLU A 102 -9.90 16.64 -7.95
C GLU A 102 -8.43 16.99 -8.20
N TRP A 103 -7.81 16.53 -9.29
CA TRP A 103 -6.46 16.96 -9.64
C TRP A 103 -6.49 18.44 -10.07
N ARG A 104 -5.77 19.28 -9.33
CA ARG A 104 -5.74 20.75 -9.47
C ARG A 104 -4.28 21.19 -9.58
N GLU A 105 -3.68 21.00 -10.76
CA GLU A 105 -2.37 21.59 -11.08
C GLU A 105 -2.45 22.37 -12.39
N GLU A 106 -1.42 23.16 -12.65
CA GLU A 106 -1.27 23.93 -13.88
C GLU A 106 -1.30 23.04 -15.15
N SER A 107 -0.81 21.80 -15.05
CA SER A 107 -0.83 20.83 -16.14
C SER A 107 -1.18 19.42 -15.67
N PHE A 108 -1.77 18.64 -16.58
CA PHE A 108 -2.06 17.22 -16.35
C PHE A 108 -0.79 16.43 -16.00
N ASP A 109 0.31 16.66 -16.74
CA ASP A 109 1.57 15.96 -16.55
C ASP A 109 2.13 16.21 -15.13
N LYS A 110 2.04 17.46 -14.63
CA LYS A 110 2.44 17.82 -13.26
C LYS A 110 1.56 17.15 -12.21
N SER A 111 0.24 17.17 -12.37
CA SER A 111 -0.67 16.42 -11.48
C SER A 111 -0.32 14.94 -11.46
N TYR A 112 -0.13 14.33 -12.63
CA TYR A 112 0.10 12.90 -12.75
C TYR A 112 1.39 12.48 -12.04
N VAL A 113 2.53 13.12 -12.33
CA VAL A 113 3.81 12.73 -11.71
C VAL A 113 3.83 12.98 -10.20
N ASN A 114 3.18 14.04 -9.71
CA ASN A 114 3.05 14.29 -8.26
C ASN A 114 2.24 13.19 -7.58
N ASN A 115 1.07 12.85 -8.12
CA ASN A 115 0.22 11.78 -7.58
C ASN A 115 0.93 10.42 -7.62
N GLN A 116 1.73 10.16 -8.65
CA GLN A 116 2.49 8.91 -8.79
C GLN A 116 3.57 8.77 -7.72
N VAL A 117 4.27 9.85 -7.35
CA VAL A 117 5.20 9.84 -6.21
C VAL A 117 4.45 9.53 -4.92
N ASP A 118 3.38 10.28 -4.62
CA ASP A 118 2.60 10.11 -3.38
C ASP A 118 2.01 8.70 -3.25
N ALA A 119 1.49 8.13 -4.35
CA ALA A 119 0.92 6.79 -4.39
C ALA A 119 2.00 5.72 -4.16
N HIS A 120 3.15 5.84 -4.84
CA HIS A 120 4.21 4.85 -4.72
C HIS A 120 4.95 4.91 -3.37
N GLU A 121 5.07 6.07 -2.73
CA GLU A 121 5.59 6.15 -1.36
C GLU A 121 4.71 5.34 -0.39
N LYS A 122 3.40 5.53 -0.45
CA LYS A 122 2.43 4.78 0.37
C LYS A 122 2.44 3.29 0.04
N ALA A 123 2.53 2.92 -1.24
CA ALA A 123 2.59 1.52 -1.66
C ALA A 123 3.87 0.83 -1.16
N VAL A 124 5.03 1.50 -1.23
CA VAL A 124 6.29 0.96 -0.70
C VAL A 124 6.20 0.71 0.80
N GLU A 125 5.60 1.63 1.58
CA GLU A 125 5.39 1.44 3.01
C GLU A 125 4.45 0.28 3.32
N LEU A 126 3.32 0.20 2.59
CA LEU A 126 2.34 -0.87 2.71
C LEU A 126 2.98 -2.25 2.46
N PHE A 127 3.73 -2.38 1.36
CA PHE A 127 4.38 -3.64 0.98
C PHE A 127 5.54 -4.00 1.90
N LYS A 128 6.31 -3.02 2.40
CA LYS A 128 7.35 -3.26 3.42
C LYS A 128 6.76 -3.84 4.70
N LYS A 129 5.65 -3.29 5.16
CA LYS A 129 4.96 -3.77 6.35
C LYS A 129 4.48 -5.21 6.17
N GLU A 130 3.76 -5.48 5.08
CA GLU A 130 3.26 -6.83 4.80
C GLU A 130 4.40 -7.86 4.66
N ALA A 131 5.45 -7.51 3.92
CA ALA A 131 6.64 -8.34 3.77
C ALA A 131 7.32 -8.65 5.12
N ALA A 132 7.25 -7.75 6.09
CA ALA A 132 7.85 -7.94 7.41
C ALA A 132 6.95 -8.76 8.36
N SER A 133 5.65 -8.43 8.43
CA SER A 133 4.78 -8.84 9.52
C SER A 133 3.59 -9.72 9.14
N SER A 134 3.39 -10.05 7.85
CA SER A 134 2.24 -10.86 7.43
C SER A 134 2.23 -12.24 8.10
N ASP A 135 1.05 -12.64 8.56
CA ASP A 135 0.74 -13.96 9.09
C ASP A 135 0.35 -14.97 7.98
N LYS A 136 0.14 -14.50 6.74
CA LYS A 136 -0.18 -15.32 5.57
C LYS A 136 1.04 -15.44 4.68
N ALA A 137 1.62 -16.64 4.61
CA ALA A 137 2.88 -16.89 3.91
C ALA A 137 2.84 -16.44 2.43
N GLU A 138 1.74 -16.66 1.74
CA GLU A 138 1.55 -16.24 0.34
C GLU A 138 1.54 -14.71 0.18
N LEU A 139 0.91 -13.97 1.10
CA LEU A 139 0.90 -12.50 1.05
C LEU A 139 2.25 -11.92 1.43
N LYS A 140 2.93 -12.52 2.43
CA LYS A 140 4.32 -12.19 2.74
C LYS A 140 5.24 -12.33 1.52
N ALA A 141 5.12 -13.44 0.81
CA ALA A 141 5.92 -13.72 -0.39
C ALA A 141 5.57 -12.73 -1.51
N PHE A 142 4.29 -12.53 -1.80
CA PHE A 142 3.83 -11.56 -2.79
C PHE A 142 4.36 -10.14 -2.51
N ALA A 143 4.23 -9.68 -1.27
CA ALA A 143 4.73 -8.37 -0.86
C ALA A 143 6.24 -8.26 -1.05
N SER A 144 6.99 -9.28 -0.60
CA SER A 144 8.45 -9.32 -0.72
C SER A 144 8.93 -9.31 -2.18
N GLU A 145 8.24 -10.04 -3.06
CA GLU A 145 8.60 -10.15 -4.47
C GLU A 145 8.23 -8.90 -5.27
N THR A 146 7.16 -8.20 -4.89
CA THR A 146 6.65 -7.03 -5.59
C THR A 146 7.35 -5.74 -5.16
N LEU A 147 7.79 -5.67 -3.89
CA LEU A 147 8.39 -4.48 -3.31
C LEU A 147 9.54 -3.85 -4.13
N PRO A 148 10.53 -4.60 -4.65
CA PRO A 148 11.62 -3.99 -5.44
C PRO A 148 11.12 -3.28 -6.69
N LYS A 149 10.03 -3.77 -7.29
CA LYS A 149 9.43 -3.14 -8.47
C LYS A 149 8.76 -1.81 -8.10
N LEU A 150 8.03 -1.77 -7.00
CA LEU A 150 7.42 -0.53 -6.48
C LEU A 150 8.48 0.52 -6.11
N GLU A 151 9.61 0.10 -5.52
CA GLU A 151 10.73 1.00 -5.23
C GLU A 151 11.35 1.56 -6.52
N GLN A 152 11.50 0.74 -7.56
CA GLN A 152 11.95 1.19 -8.89
C GLN A 152 10.96 2.18 -9.52
N HIS A 153 9.66 1.90 -9.43
CA HIS A 153 8.62 2.81 -9.94
C HIS A 153 8.64 4.15 -9.21
N LEU A 154 8.79 4.14 -7.88
CA LEU A 154 8.93 5.36 -7.06
C LEU A 154 10.14 6.20 -7.50
N GLU A 155 11.29 5.57 -7.72
CA GLU A 155 12.49 6.26 -8.20
C GLU A 155 12.24 6.93 -9.55
N HIS A 156 11.61 6.22 -10.49
CA HIS A 156 11.27 6.77 -11.80
C HIS A 156 10.26 7.93 -11.68
N ALA A 157 9.22 7.79 -10.86
CA ALA A 157 8.24 8.84 -10.59
C ALA A 157 8.93 10.11 -10.04
N LYS A 158 9.85 9.97 -9.08
CA LYS A 158 10.64 11.10 -8.54
C LYS A 158 11.53 11.75 -9.60
N ALA A 159 12.14 10.96 -10.48
CA ALA A 159 12.92 11.48 -11.59
C ALA A 159 12.08 12.29 -12.59
N LEU A 160 10.86 11.83 -12.89
CA LEU A 160 9.91 12.55 -13.74
C LEU A 160 9.41 13.82 -13.05
N GLN A 161 9.06 13.75 -11.77
CA GLN A 161 8.64 14.89 -10.97
C GLN A 161 9.70 15.99 -10.98
N ALA A 162 10.97 15.65 -10.76
CA ALA A 162 12.07 16.63 -10.76
C ALA A 162 12.23 17.37 -12.10
N LYS A 163 11.83 16.74 -13.21
CA LYS A 163 11.89 17.29 -14.58
C LYS A 163 10.64 18.06 -14.99
N HIS A 164 9.46 17.56 -14.59
CA HIS A 164 8.17 17.95 -15.17
C HIS A 164 7.19 18.60 -14.18
N ALA A 165 7.50 18.61 -12.87
CA ALA A 165 6.65 19.19 -11.84
C ALA A 165 7.08 20.60 -11.35
N LYS A 166 8.08 21.20 -11.99
CA LYS A 166 8.47 22.60 -11.71
C LYS A 166 7.48 23.54 -12.36
#